data_AF-A0A1Q9UNV1-F1
#
_entry.id   AF-A0A1Q9UNV1-F1
#
_cell.length_a   1.000
_cell.length_b   1.000
_cell.length_c   1.000
_cell.angle_alpha   90.00
_cell.angle_beta   90.00
_cell.angle_gamma   90.00
#
_symmetry.space_group_name_H-M   'P 1'
#
loop_
_entity.id
_entity.type
_entity.pdbx_description
1 polymer ?
#
loop_
_entity_poly.entity_id
_entity_poly.type
_entity_poly.pdbx_seq_one_letter_code
_entity_poly.pdbx_strand_id
1 'polypeptide(L)'
;MARGSARPMVRDQVLAVEIHGETGLDGPELPAATFELDERHVVDTVMEHELGTLTLVPVGPLTNIALAARREPRIVERVKGVMCMGGALTRGNITRRRSSTSTPTGTRRTSSSGRTGR
;
A
#
# COMPACT_ATOMS: atom_id res chain seq x y z
N MET A 1 -8.06 12.57 -9.84
CA MET A 1 -7.20 11.85 -8.86
C MET A 1 -7.95 11.80 -7.55
N ALA A 2 -7.96 10.68 -6.82
CA ALA A 2 -8.63 10.57 -5.53
C ALA A 2 -7.62 10.45 -4.38
N ARG A 3 -7.94 11.02 -3.21
CA ARG A 3 -7.08 10.93 -2.02
C ARG A 3 -7.22 9.56 -1.37
N GLY A 4 -6.09 8.90 -1.12
CA GLY A 4 -6.02 7.63 -0.38
C GLY A 4 -5.79 7.81 1.13
N SER A 5 -5.46 6.71 1.80
CA SER A 5 -5.07 6.71 3.21
C SER A 5 -3.76 7.46 3.42
N ALA A 6 -3.77 8.42 4.35
CA ALA A 6 -2.58 9.20 4.70
C ALA A 6 -1.54 8.40 5.51
N ARG A 7 -1.93 7.28 6.14
CA ARG A 7 -1.07 6.50 7.03
C ARG A 7 -1.28 4.99 6.88
N PRO A 8 -0.27 4.17 7.26
CA PRO A 8 -0.45 2.73 7.35
C PRO A 8 -1.52 2.34 8.38
N MET A 9 -2.11 1.14 8.22
CA MET A 9 -3.20 0.68 9.08
C MET A 9 -2.79 0.35 10.52
N VAL A 10 -1.55 -0.08 10.75
CA VAL A 10 -1.13 -0.67 12.05
C VAL A 10 0.15 -0.05 12.60
N ARG A 11 1.16 0.11 11.75
CA ARG A 11 2.48 0.61 12.15
C ARG A 11 2.62 2.10 11.92
N ASP A 12 3.66 2.66 12.52
CA ASP A 12 4.09 4.02 12.24
C ASP A 12 4.50 4.19 10.77
N GLN A 13 4.27 5.42 10.30
CA GLN A 13 4.68 5.84 8.98
C GLN A 13 6.20 5.96 8.94
N VAL A 14 6.79 5.45 7.87
CA VAL A 14 8.21 5.58 7.58
C VAL A 14 8.30 6.17 6.18
N LEU A 15 8.96 7.31 6.06
CA LEU A 15 9.19 8.00 4.80
C LEU A 15 10.56 7.62 4.25
N ALA A 16 10.70 7.61 2.93
CA ALA A 16 11.95 7.34 2.25
C ALA A 16 12.56 8.64 1.70
N VAL A 17 12.67 9.66 2.56
CA VAL A 17 13.19 10.99 2.21
C VAL A 17 14.63 10.92 1.67
N GLU A 18 15.43 9.97 2.15
CA GLU A 18 16.80 9.75 1.66
C GLU A 18 16.86 9.30 0.20
N ILE A 19 15.78 8.72 -0.34
CA ILE A 19 15.70 8.18 -1.70
C ILE A 19 14.94 9.13 -2.63
N HIS A 20 13.90 9.79 -2.12
CA HIS A 20 12.96 10.57 -2.92
C HIS A 20 13.00 12.08 -2.63
N GLY A 21 13.80 12.51 -1.64
CA GLY A 21 13.88 13.89 -1.20
C GLY A 21 12.73 14.31 -0.26
N GLU A 22 12.78 15.56 0.21
CA GLU A 22 11.79 16.12 1.15
C GLU A 22 10.42 16.31 0.50
N THR A 23 10.38 16.65 -0.79
CA THR A 23 9.13 16.78 -1.54
C THR A 23 8.57 15.42 -2.00
N GLY A 24 9.38 14.36 -1.90
CA GLY A 24 9.07 13.04 -2.47
C GLY A 24 9.30 12.94 -3.98
N LEU A 25 9.68 14.04 -4.65
CA LEU A 25 10.13 14.09 -6.03
C LEU A 25 11.15 15.22 -6.22
N ASP A 26 12.18 15.27 -5.38
CA ASP A 26 13.20 16.31 -5.48
C ASP A 26 13.96 16.22 -6.82
N GLY A 27 14.26 17.39 -7.43
CA GLY A 27 14.97 17.51 -8.71
C GLY A 27 14.24 18.42 -9.70
N PRO A 28 13.06 18.03 -10.21
CA PRO A 28 12.26 18.86 -11.11
C PRO A 28 11.42 19.92 -10.39
N GLU A 29 11.26 21.10 -11.00
CA GLU A 29 10.21 22.05 -10.65
C GLU A 29 8.89 21.64 -11.31
N LEU A 30 7.85 21.44 -10.50
CA LEU A 30 6.54 21.01 -10.98
C LEU A 30 5.58 22.21 -11.08
N PRO A 31 4.75 22.29 -12.14
CA PRO A 31 3.68 23.28 -12.20
C PRO A 31 2.63 23.00 -11.12
N ALA A 32 1.89 24.05 -10.73
CA ALA A 32 0.75 23.89 -9.85
C ALA A 32 -0.29 22.92 -10.46
N ALA A 33 -0.88 22.08 -9.63
CA ALA A 33 -1.97 21.21 -10.06
C ALA A 33 -3.17 22.07 -10.52
N THR A 34 -3.74 21.72 -11.67
CA THR A 34 -4.84 22.47 -12.30
C THR A 34 -6.21 21.80 -12.13
N PHE A 35 -6.27 20.71 -11.36
CA PHE A 35 -7.47 19.89 -11.18
C PHE A 35 -7.78 19.68 -9.70
N GLU A 36 -9.07 19.54 -9.41
CA GLU A 36 -9.57 19.21 -8.07
C GLU A 36 -9.43 17.70 -7.79
N LEU A 37 -9.35 17.39 -6.50
CA LEU A 37 -9.36 16.00 -6.06
C LEU A 37 -10.78 15.43 -6.12
N ASP A 38 -10.85 14.20 -6.62
CA ASP A 38 -12.06 13.40 -6.60
C ASP A 38 -12.30 12.89 -5.18
N GLU A 39 -13.51 13.06 -4.68
CA GLU A 39 -13.93 12.63 -3.35
C GLU A 39 -14.25 11.13 -3.27
N ARG A 40 -14.40 10.46 -4.42
CA ARG A 40 -14.74 9.04 -4.49
C ARG A 40 -13.62 8.16 -3.94
N HIS A 41 -14.01 7.05 -3.32
CA HIS A 41 -13.08 6.00 -2.91
C HIS A 41 -12.90 4.98 -4.04
N VAL A 42 -11.78 4.26 -4.05
CA VAL A 42 -11.51 3.21 -5.06
C VAL A 42 -12.60 2.13 -5.12
N VAL A 43 -13.33 1.92 -4.02
CA VAL A 43 -14.47 0.99 -3.96
C VAL A 43 -15.57 1.44 -4.91
N ASP A 44 -15.90 2.73 -4.91
CA ASP A 44 -16.99 3.27 -5.73
C ASP A 44 -16.69 3.05 -7.21
N THR A 45 -15.46 3.35 -7.63
CA THR A 45 -14.99 3.09 -9.01
C THR A 45 -15.07 1.61 -9.38
N VAL A 46 -14.66 0.70 -8.49
CA VAL A 46 -14.71 -0.75 -8.78
C VAL A 46 -16.15 -1.26 -8.89
N MET A 47 -17.05 -0.74 -8.08
CA MET A 47 -18.46 -1.15 -8.09
C MET A 47 -19.22 -0.63 -9.31
N GLU A 48 -18.85 0.54 -9.85
CA GLU A 48 -19.42 1.13 -11.07
C GLU A 48 -19.09 0.34 -12.34
N HIS A 49 -17.97 -0.39 -12.37
CA HIS A 49 -17.53 -1.14 -13.54
C HIS A 49 -18.03 -2.59 -13.55
N GLU A 50 -18.05 -3.19 -14.73
CA GLU A 50 -18.43 -4.59 -14.92
C GLU A 50 -17.43 -5.56 -14.26
N LEU A 51 -17.96 -6.71 -13.83
CA LEU A 51 -17.18 -7.80 -13.25
C LEU A 51 -16.04 -8.23 -14.19
N GLY A 52 -14.83 -8.33 -13.65
CA GLY A 52 -13.66 -8.85 -14.37
C GLY A 52 -13.05 -7.89 -15.41
N THR A 53 -13.47 -6.63 -15.45
CA THR A 53 -12.94 -5.64 -16.41
C THR A 53 -11.75 -4.85 -15.86
N LEU A 54 -11.75 -4.55 -14.56
CA LEU A 54 -10.73 -3.72 -13.93
C LEU A 54 -9.55 -4.54 -13.40
N THR A 55 -8.32 -4.09 -13.68
CA THR A 55 -7.09 -4.61 -13.06
C THR A 55 -6.50 -3.55 -12.14
N LEU A 56 -6.20 -3.91 -10.89
CA LEU A 56 -5.59 -3.00 -9.93
C LEU A 56 -4.07 -3.08 -10.02
N VAL A 57 -3.39 -1.92 -10.13
CA VAL A 57 -1.93 -1.85 -10.24
C VAL A 57 -1.33 -1.01 -9.11
N PRO A 58 -1.22 -1.55 -7.88
CA PRO A 58 -0.61 -0.81 -6.78
C PRO A 58 0.92 -0.76 -6.91
N VAL A 59 1.45 0.46 -7.01
CA VAL A 59 2.90 0.76 -7.07
C VAL A 59 3.48 1.29 -5.75
N GLY A 60 2.65 1.39 -4.72
CA GLY A 60 3.02 1.84 -3.39
C GLY A 60 2.54 0.88 -2.28
N PRO A 61 2.53 1.32 -1.01
CA PRO A 61 1.99 0.51 0.08
C PRO A 61 0.53 0.09 -0.19
N LEU A 62 0.23 -1.20 0.02
CA LEU A 62 -1.09 -1.82 -0.20
C LEU A 62 -2.21 -1.36 0.77
N THR A 63 -2.02 -0.27 1.50
CA THR A 63 -2.96 0.22 2.53
C THR A 63 -4.33 0.54 1.94
N ASN A 64 -4.38 1.21 0.79
CA ASN A 64 -5.66 1.55 0.14
C ASN A 64 -6.41 0.30 -0.33
N ILE A 65 -5.70 -0.69 -0.87
CA ILE A 65 -6.29 -1.94 -1.35
C ILE A 65 -6.82 -2.76 -0.16
N ALA A 66 -6.06 -2.84 0.92
CA ALA A 66 -6.48 -3.53 2.14
C ALA A 66 -7.71 -2.87 2.77
N LEU A 67 -7.76 -1.53 2.84
CA LEU A 67 -8.92 -0.80 3.34
C LEU A 67 -10.14 -0.96 2.43
N ALA A 68 -9.95 -0.93 1.12
CA ALA A 68 -11.01 -1.17 0.15
C ALA A 68 -11.62 -2.56 0.32
N ALA A 69 -10.80 -3.61 0.41
CA ALA A 69 -11.27 -4.98 0.58
C ALA A 69 -11.95 -5.21 1.94
N ARG A 70 -11.55 -4.47 2.98
CA ARG A 70 -12.24 -4.50 4.28
C ARG A 70 -13.57 -3.75 4.26
N ARG A 71 -13.67 -2.65 3.51
CA ARG A 71 -14.89 -1.84 3.40
C ARG A 71 -15.94 -2.54 2.53
N GLU A 72 -15.52 -3.13 1.43
CA GLU A 72 -16.39 -3.86 0.50
C GLU A 72 -15.68 -5.12 0.01
N PRO A 73 -15.91 -6.28 0.65
CA PRO A 73 -15.25 -7.53 0.29
C PRO A 73 -15.54 -7.99 -1.14
N ARG A 74 -16.69 -7.61 -1.71
CA ARG A 74 -17.08 -7.99 -3.08
C ARG A 74 -16.10 -7.50 -4.14
N ILE A 75 -15.31 -6.46 -3.87
CA ILE A 75 -14.32 -5.97 -4.83
C ILE A 75 -13.27 -7.04 -5.19
N VAL A 76 -13.00 -7.99 -4.30
CA VAL A 76 -11.97 -9.02 -4.50
C VAL A 76 -12.34 -9.94 -5.66
N GLU A 77 -13.62 -10.30 -5.77
CA GLU A 77 -14.15 -11.12 -6.86
C GLU A 77 -14.47 -10.28 -8.10
N ARG A 78 -14.65 -8.97 -7.91
CA ARG A 78 -15.04 -8.05 -8.99
C ARG A 78 -13.89 -7.67 -9.91
N VAL A 79 -12.68 -7.60 -9.39
CA VAL A 79 -11.50 -7.23 -10.17
C VAL A 79 -10.99 -8.41 -10.99
N LYS A 80 -10.50 -8.13 -12.20
CA LYS A 80 -9.82 -9.11 -13.05
C LYS A 80 -8.58 -9.69 -12.38
N GLY A 81 -7.88 -8.86 -11.62
CA GLY A 81 -6.64 -9.22 -10.94
C GLY A 81 -5.93 -8.02 -10.35
N VAL A 82 -4.83 -8.31 -9.66
CA VAL A 82 -3.97 -7.31 -9.03
C VAL A 82 -2.53 -7.54 -9.47
N MET A 83 -1.90 -6.54 -10.06
CA MET A 83 -0.49 -6.55 -10.43
C MET A 83 0.26 -5.57 -9.53
N CYS A 84 0.94 -6.08 -8.50
CA CYS A 84 1.62 -5.23 -7.52
C CYS A 84 3.13 -5.17 -7.73
N MET A 85 3.70 -3.98 -7.53
CA MET A 85 5.14 -3.82 -7.35
C MET A 85 5.48 -3.95 -5.86
N GLY A 86 6.10 -5.06 -5.47
CA GLY A 86 6.53 -5.24 -4.09
C GLY A 86 6.91 -6.66 -3.69
N GLY A 87 7.41 -6.78 -2.46
CA GLY A 87 7.98 -8.01 -1.93
C GLY A 87 9.50 -8.07 -2.09
N ALA A 88 10.09 -9.09 -1.48
CA ALA A 88 11.52 -9.39 -1.56
C ALA A 88 11.67 -10.91 -1.37
N LEU A 89 12.20 -11.60 -2.39
CA LEU A 89 12.45 -13.04 -2.31
C LEU A 89 13.70 -13.33 -1.46
N THR A 90 14.78 -12.60 -1.70
CA THR A 90 16.08 -12.80 -1.04
C THR A 90 16.52 -11.58 -0.23
N ARG A 91 16.50 -10.40 -0.86
CA ARG A 91 16.95 -9.14 -0.24
C ARG A 91 15.92 -8.03 -0.37
N GLY A 92 15.62 -7.40 0.75
CA GLY A 92 14.80 -6.17 0.81
C GLY A 92 15.62 -4.90 0.63
N ASN A 93 14.96 -3.78 0.36
CA ASN A 93 15.58 -2.47 0.13
C ASN A 93 15.60 -1.59 1.39
N ILE A 94 14.64 -1.74 2.29
CA ILE A 94 14.54 -0.94 3.53
C ILE A 94 15.10 -1.68 4.75
N THR A 95 14.94 -3.00 4.80
CA THR A 95 15.65 -3.89 5.72
C THR A 95 16.01 -5.15 4.96
N ARG A 96 16.88 -6.02 5.53
CA ARG A 96 17.39 -7.22 4.84
C ARG A 96 16.33 -8.08 4.16
N ARG A 97 15.10 -8.13 4.69
CA ARG A 97 13.99 -8.94 4.14
C ARG A 97 12.75 -8.13 3.71
N ARG A 98 12.76 -6.80 3.81
CA ARG A 98 11.55 -5.98 3.62
C ARG A 98 11.68 -5.02 2.43
N SER A 99 10.64 -4.94 1.60
CA SER A 99 10.51 -3.91 0.55
C SER A 99 9.76 -2.68 1.04
N SER A 100 10.07 -1.51 0.50
CA SER A 100 9.39 -0.24 0.82
C SER A 100 7.88 -0.28 0.58
N THR A 101 7.43 -1.00 -0.45
CA THR A 101 6.02 -1.18 -0.81
C THR A 101 5.27 -2.23 0.03
N SER A 102 5.97 -3.02 0.84
CA SER A 102 5.33 -4.02 1.69
C SER A 102 4.53 -3.36 2.82
N THR A 103 3.27 -3.77 2.94
CA THR A 103 2.43 -3.52 4.12
C THR A 103 2.46 -4.80 4.95
N PRO A 104 2.97 -4.79 6.19
CA PRO A 104 3.04 -6.00 6.98
C PRO A 104 1.62 -6.41 7.43
N THR A 105 1.18 -7.60 7.05
CA THR A 105 0.18 -8.35 7.83
C THR A 105 0.90 -8.79 9.10
N GLY A 106 0.36 -8.43 10.27
CA GLY A 106 1.07 -8.52 11.55
C GLY A 106 1.75 -9.86 11.79
N THR A 107 3.06 -9.92 11.59
CA THR A 107 3.89 -10.99 12.17
C THR A 107 4.22 -10.54 13.58
N ARG A 108 3.33 -10.89 14.52
CA ARG A 108 3.62 -10.82 15.95
C ARG A 108 4.85 -11.72 16.16
N ARG A 109 6.00 -11.13 16.50
CA ARG A 109 7.11 -11.88 17.09
C ARG A 109 6.63 -12.35 18.46
N THR A 110 5.98 -13.51 18.52
CA THR A 110 5.89 -14.29 19.75
C THR A 110 7.15 -15.15 19.84
N SER A 111 8.25 -14.55 20.29
CA SER A 111 9.24 -15.35 21.03
C SER A 111 8.78 -15.34 22.47
N SER A 112 7.99 -16.35 22.83
CA SER A 112 7.68 -16.69 24.20
C SER A 112 8.97 -16.88 24.97
N SER A 113 9.16 -16.08 26.01
CA SER A 113 10.00 -16.38 27.14
C SER A 113 9.47 -17.65 27.81
N GLY A 114 10.09 -18.79 27.48
CA GLY A 114 9.94 -20.08 28.17
C GLY A 114 11.23 -20.41 28.89
N ARG A 115 11.16 -20.50 30.21
CA ARG A 115 12.22 -20.73 31.19
C ARG A 115 12.62 -22.22 31.25
N THR A 116 13.72 -22.48 31.97
CA THR A 116 14.16 -23.71 32.69
C THR A 116 14.96 -24.80 31.97
N GLY A 117 16.25 -24.93 32.35
CA GLY A 117 16.77 -26.16 32.97
C GLY A 117 17.77 -27.02 32.20
N ARG A 118 19.08 -26.77 32.35
CA ARG A 118 20.07 -27.70 32.95
C ARG A 118 21.39 -26.97 33.21
#